data_AF-A0A159Z6L4-F1
#
_entry.id   AF-A0A159Z6L4-F1
#
_cell.length_a   1.000
_cell.length_b   1.000
_cell.length_c   1.000
_cell.angle_alpha   90.00
_cell.angle_beta   90.00
_cell.angle_gamma   90.00
#
_symmetry.space_group_name_H-M   'P 1'
#
loop_
_entity.id
_entity.type
_entity.pdbx_description
1 polymer ?
#
loop_
_entity_poly.entity_id
_entity_poly.type
_entity_poly.pdbx_seq_one_letter_code
_entity_poly.pdbx_strand_id
1 'polypeptide(L)'
;MFFGVDHPDVRDAVDELAASGKLVLTLISDISGSRRRAYIGIDNLAAGRTAAYLLAQTAPAGPGTLAIIAATRHYRAHVERELGF
;
A
#
# COMPACT_ATOMS: atom_id res chain seq x y z
N MET A 1 11.75 -1.94 -16.94
CA MET A 1 10.30 -2.16 -16.87
C MET A 1 9.77 -1.28 -15.75
N PHE A 2 8.95 -0.28 -16.07
CA PHE A 2 8.42 0.69 -15.10
C PHE A 2 7.18 0.11 -14.42
N PHE A 3 7.20 -0.03 -13.10
CA PHE A 3 6.01 -0.38 -12.31
C PHE A 3 5.53 0.90 -11.63
N GLY A 4 4.63 1.62 -12.31
CA GLY A 4 4.07 2.88 -11.80
C GLY A 4 3.24 2.63 -10.55
N VAL A 5 3.79 3.02 -9.38
CA VAL A 5 3.39 4.20 -8.59
C VAL A 5 4.56 4.54 -7.65
N ASP A 6 5.29 3.55 -7.14
CA ASP A 6 6.44 3.75 -6.24
C ASP A 6 7.78 3.36 -6.89
N HIS A 7 8.20 4.13 -7.91
CA HIS A 7 9.45 3.94 -8.65
C HIS A 7 10.37 5.16 -8.47
N PRO A 8 11.71 5.02 -8.39
CA PRO A 8 12.64 6.14 -8.25
C PRO A 8 12.36 7.31 -9.19
N ASP A 9 12.27 7.06 -10.51
CA ASP A 9 12.01 8.12 -11.50
C ASP A 9 10.67 8.86 -11.28
N VAL A 10 9.66 8.17 -10.74
CA VAL A 10 8.38 8.79 -10.41
C VAL A 10 8.50 9.63 -9.13
N ARG A 11 9.30 9.19 -8.15
CA ARG A 11 9.61 9.97 -6.95
C ARG A 11 10.35 11.24 -7.32
N ASP A 12 11.36 11.14 -8.17
CA ASP A 12 12.15 12.30 -8.62
C ASP A 12 11.27 13.33 -9.33
N ALA A 13 10.37 12.88 -10.21
CA ALA A 13 9.40 13.77 -10.86
C ALA A 13 8.42 14.43 -9.87
N VAL A 14 7.93 13.70 -8.86
CA VAL A 14 7.10 14.27 -7.78
C VAL A 14 7.87 15.32 -7.00
N ASP A 15 9.14 15.05 -6.71
CA ASP A 15 10.02 15.93 -5.98
C ASP A 15 10.30 17.22 -6.76
N GLU A 16 10.58 17.13 -8.06
CA GLU A 16 10.74 18.29 -8.94
C GLU A 16 9.47 19.16 -8.98
N LEU A 17 8.29 18.54 -9.08
CA LEU A 17 7.02 19.25 -9.03
C LEU A 17 6.85 19.98 -7.70
N ALA A 18 7.14 19.32 -6.58
CA ALA A 18 7.10 19.94 -5.26
C ALA A 18 8.10 21.10 -5.12
N ALA A 19 9.32 20.95 -5.65
CA ALA A 19 10.32 22.02 -5.68
C ALA A 19 9.87 23.24 -6.51
N SER A 20 9.08 23.03 -7.55
CA SER A 20 8.49 24.11 -8.37
C SER A 20 7.32 24.85 -7.68
N GLY A 21 7.05 24.57 -6.40
CA GLY A 21 5.98 25.20 -5.62
C GLY A 21 4.60 24.59 -5.85
N LYS A 22 4.50 23.46 -6.57
CA LYS A 22 3.23 22.78 -6.79
C LYS A 22 2.89 21.87 -5.61
N LEU A 23 1.62 21.88 -5.21
CA LEU A 23 1.11 20.92 -4.24
C LEU A 23 0.91 19.57 -4.93
N VAL A 24 1.58 18.53 -4.45
CA VAL A 24 1.42 17.16 -4.95
C VAL A 24 0.71 16.30 -3.89
N LEU A 25 -0.36 15.63 -4.30
CA LEU A 25 -1.12 14.68 -3.49
C LEU A 25 -1.15 13.33 -4.21
N THR A 26 -1.06 12.24 -3.45
CA THR A 26 -1.22 10.88 -3.99
C THR A 26 -2.62 10.37 -3.64
N LEU A 27 -3.26 9.69 -4.60
CA LEU A 27 -4.63 9.19 -4.46
C LEU A 27 -4.66 7.71 -4.81
N ILE A 28 -5.30 6.89 -3.97
CA ILE A 28 -5.47 5.42 -4.10
C ILE A 28 -4.16 4.64 -3.96
N SER A 29 -3.06 5.12 -4.54
CA SER A 29 -1.72 4.54 -4.46
C SER A 29 -0.72 5.60 -4.03
N ASP A 30 0.16 5.26 -3.09
CA ASP A 30 1.14 6.20 -2.54
C ASP A 30 2.52 6.09 -3.20
N ILE A 31 3.23 7.21 -3.19
CA ILE A 31 4.61 7.38 -3.63
C ILE A 31 5.44 7.70 -2.37
N SER A 32 5.51 6.73 -1.47
CA SER A 32 6.09 6.94 -0.14
C SER A 32 7.59 7.28 -0.24
N GLY A 33 8.04 8.25 0.54
CA GLY A 33 9.42 8.73 0.50
C GLY A 33 9.69 9.85 -0.52
N SER A 34 8.69 10.26 -1.31
CA SER A 34 8.72 11.51 -2.08
C SER A 34 8.28 12.72 -1.22
N ARG A 35 8.42 13.92 -1.77
CA ARG A 35 7.95 15.19 -1.19
C ARG A 35 6.44 15.44 -1.38
N ARG A 36 5.66 14.42 -1.75
CA ARG A 36 4.18 14.50 -1.77
C ARG A 36 3.64 14.92 -0.40
N ARG A 37 2.67 15.83 -0.40
CA ARG A 37 2.16 16.46 0.84
C ARG A 37 1.30 15.51 1.67
N ALA A 38 0.45 14.73 1.01
CA ALA A 38 -0.40 13.75 1.66
C ALA A 38 -0.77 12.62 0.68
N TYR A 39 -1.09 11.49 1.28
CA TYR A 39 -1.74 10.35 0.63
C TYR A 39 -3.19 10.30 1.07
N ILE A 40 -4.08 10.14 0.09
CA ILE A 40 -5.51 9.96 0.30
C ILE A 40 -5.87 8.58 -0.23
N GLY A 41 -6.24 7.68 0.66
CA GLY A 41 -6.63 6.33 0.30
C GLY A 41 -6.80 5.43 1.50
N ILE A 42 -6.80 4.13 1.25
CA ILE A 42 -6.99 3.11 2.28
C ILE A 42 -5.74 2.99 3.13
N ASP A 43 -5.91 2.92 4.45
CA ASP A 43 -4.90 2.37 5.35
C ASP A 43 -4.81 0.86 5.14
N ASN A 44 -3.85 0.46 4.32
CA ASN A 44 -3.69 -0.93 3.89
C ASN A 44 -3.30 -1.84 5.06
N LEU A 45 -2.58 -1.33 6.06
CA LEU A 45 -2.21 -2.08 7.25
C LEU A 45 -3.44 -2.38 8.10
N ALA A 46 -4.29 -1.36 8.34
CA ALA A 46 -5.55 -1.54 9.04
C ALA A 46 -6.52 -2.46 8.27
N ALA A 47 -6.54 -2.38 6.94
CA ALA A 47 -7.34 -3.26 6.10
C ALA A 47 -6.90 -4.74 6.24
N GLY A 48 -5.60 -5.01 6.25
CA GLY A 48 -5.04 -6.34 6.53
C GLY A 48 -5.48 -6.87 7.89
N ARG A 49 -5.34 -6.04 8.93
CA ARG A 49 -5.74 -6.40 10.31
C ARG A 49 -7.22 -6.70 10.43
N THR A 50 -8.04 -5.93 9.72
CA THR A 50 -9.49 -6.15 9.67
C THR A 50 -9.80 -7.50 9.01
N ALA A 51 -9.12 -7.87 7.92
CA ALA A 51 -9.31 -9.16 7.28
C ALA A 51 -8.90 -10.33 8.19
N ALA A 52 -7.77 -10.22 8.89
CA ALA A 52 -7.33 -11.24 9.85
C ALA A 52 -8.31 -11.41 11.01
N TYR A 53 -8.83 -10.30 11.54
CA TYR A 53 -9.87 -10.32 12.56
C TYR A 53 -11.13 -11.05 12.08
N LEU A 54 -11.62 -10.73 10.88
CA LEU A 54 -12.81 -11.39 10.32
C LEU A 54 -12.58 -12.89 10.08
N LEU A 55 -11.38 -13.27 9.64
CA LEU A 55 -11.01 -14.68 9.50
C LEU A 55 -11.02 -15.38 10.87
N ALA A 56 -10.42 -14.79 11.90
CA ALA A 56 -10.38 -15.37 13.24
C ALA A 56 -11.79 -15.60 13.84
N GLN A 57 -12.76 -14.75 13.47
CA GLN A 57 -14.16 -14.88 13.91
C GLN A 57 -14.95 -15.97 13.19
N THR A 58 -14.50 -16.39 11.99
CA THR A 58 -15.27 -17.27 11.10
C THR A 58 -14.57 -18.60 10.82
N ALA A 59 -13.27 -18.70 11.10
CA ALA A 59 -12.50 -19.91 10.88
C ALA A 59 -12.95 -21.06 11.81
N PRO A 60 -12.96 -22.31 11.31
CA PRO A 60 -13.19 -23.48 12.16
C PRO A 60 -12.15 -23.60 13.28
N ALA A 61 -12.57 -24.14 14.42
CA ALA A 61 -11.65 -24.43 15.51
C ALA A 61 -10.67 -25.56 15.14
N GLY A 62 -9.41 -25.41 15.55
CA GLY A 62 -8.36 -26.43 15.36
C GLY A 62 -7.24 -26.00 14.43
N PRO A 63 -6.20 -26.84 14.26
CA PRO A 63 -5.08 -26.54 13.38
C PRO A 63 -5.51 -26.56 11.91
N GLY A 64 -4.92 -25.66 11.12
CA GLY A 64 -5.19 -25.55 9.68
C GLY A 64 -4.10 -24.75 8.97
N THR A 65 -4.24 -24.61 7.65
CA THR A 65 -3.32 -23.84 6.82
C THR A 65 -4.07 -22.70 6.15
N LEU A 66 -3.45 -21.52 6.15
CA LEU A 66 -3.96 -20.34 5.46
C LEU A 66 -3.03 -20.02 4.28
N ALA A 67 -3.63 -19.68 3.13
CA ALA A 67 -2.92 -19.15 1.98
C ALA A 67 -3.26 -17.67 1.77
N ILE A 68 -2.25 -16.82 1.62
CA ILE A 68 -2.40 -15.43 1.23
C ILE A 68 -2.11 -15.32 -0.26
N ILE A 69 -3.07 -14.78 -1.03
CA ILE A 69 -2.94 -14.57 -2.47
C ILE A 69 -2.88 -13.07 -2.73
N ALA A 70 -1.78 -12.60 -3.33
CA ALA A 70 -1.61 -11.23 -3.76
C ALA A 70 -1.28 -11.19 -5.27
N ALA A 71 -1.89 -10.26 -6.01
CA ALA A 71 -1.66 -10.12 -7.45
C ALA A 71 -0.21 -9.74 -7.78
N THR A 72 0.39 -8.86 -6.98
CA THR A 72 1.82 -8.52 -7.07
C THR A 72 2.32 -7.94 -5.76
N ARG A 73 3.58 -8.24 -5.40
CA ARG A 73 4.27 -7.63 -4.25
C ARG A 73 4.96 -6.31 -4.60
N HIS A 74 4.91 -5.90 -5.87
CA HIS A 74 5.48 -4.62 -6.31
C HIS A 74 4.63 -3.41 -5.90
N TYR A 75 3.34 -3.61 -5.60
CA TYR A 75 2.53 -2.56 -5.01
C TYR A 75 2.63 -2.61 -3.50
N ARG A 76 3.14 -1.51 -2.93
CA ARG A 76 3.22 -1.33 -1.48
C ARG A 76 1.88 -1.56 -0.78
N ALA A 77 0.76 -1.20 -1.40
CA ALA A 77 -0.57 -1.46 -0.85
C ALA A 77 -0.91 -2.95 -0.66
N HIS A 78 -0.33 -3.86 -1.46
CA HIS A 78 -0.48 -5.30 -1.24
C HIS A 78 0.45 -5.78 -0.12
N VAL A 79 1.68 -5.27 -0.08
CA VAL A 79 2.64 -5.58 1.00
C VAL A 79 2.10 -5.12 2.35
N GLU A 80 1.57 -3.91 2.47
CA GLU A 80 1.00 -3.39 3.72
C GLU A 80 -0.23 -4.18 4.17
N ARG A 81 -1.09 -4.62 3.24
CA ARG A 81 -2.22 -5.51 3.57
C ARG A 81 -1.76 -6.85 4.08
N GLU A 82 -0.75 -7.44 3.44
CA GLU A 82 -0.17 -8.70 3.88
C GLU A 82 0.52 -8.57 5.23
N LEU A 83 1.26 -7.49 5.48
CA LEU A 83 1.90 -7.21 6.76
C LEU A 83 0.90 -6.93 7.89
N GLY A 84 -0.25 -6.35 7.54
CA GLY A 84 -1.30 -6.03 8.50
C GLY A 84 -2.16 -7.22 8.89
N PHE A 85 -2.20 -8.25 8.03
CA PHE A 85 -2.93 -9.49 8.22
C PHE A 85 -2.20 -10.38 9.24
#